data_AF-A0A2H1HWW0-F1
#
_entry.id   AF-A0A2H1HWW0-F1
#
_cell.length_a   1.000
_cell.length_b   1.000
_cell.length_c   1.000
_cell.angle_alpha   90.00
_cell.angle_beta   90.00
_cell.angle_gamma   90.00
#
_symmetry.space_group_name_H-M   'P 1'
#
loop_
_entity.id
_entity.type
_entity.pdbx_description
1 polymer ?
#
loop_
_entity_poly.entity_id
_entity_poly.type
_entity_poly.pdbx_seq_one_letter_code
_entity_poly.pdbx_strand_id
1 'polypeptide(L)' 'MIEWSSFAIVAAATWVSAIIVITLFSVAVRMRATHLDRVDEGRSNAGLPVAYWTVFGICGAVVLLGVYLIVPALHGA' A
#
# COMPACT_ATOMS: atom_id res chain seq x y z
N MET A 1 29.16 10.33 20.44
CA MET A 1 28.88 11.48 19.53
C MET A 1 27.58 11.13 18.82
N ILE A 2 26.59 12.02 18.71
CA ILE A 2 25.31 11.68 18.06
C ILE A 2 25.55 11.45 16.56
N GLU A 3 25.13 10.29 16.06
CA GLU A 3 25.16 9.98 14.63
C GLU A 3 23.92 10.56 13.94
N TRP A 4 23.97 11.84 13.61
CA TRP A 4 22.92 12.57 12.89
C TRP A 4 22.55 11.90 11.55
N SER A 5 23.49 11.17 10.93
CA SER A 5 23.27 10.39 9.71
C SER A 5 22.22 9.30 9.88
N SER A 6 22.25 8.55 10.98
CA SER A 6 21.34 7.43 11.24
C SER A 6 19.88 7.88 11.37
N PHE A 7 19.64 9.04 12.01
CA PHE A 7 18.32 9.63 12.09
C PHE A 7 17.79 10.09 10.72
N ALA A 8 18.64 10.69 9.88
CA ALA A 8 18.26 11.11 8.54
C ALA A 8 17.85 9.93 7.65
N ILE A 9 18.53 8.78 7.77
CA ILE A 9 18.22 7.57 7.02
C ILE A 9 16.84 7.03 7.43
N VAL A 10 16.54 6.93 8.72
CA VAL A 10 15.23 6.47 9.21
C VAL A 10 14.12 7.44 8.77
N ALA A 11 14.37 8.74 8.85
CA ALA A 11 13.43 9.75 8.37
C ALA A 11 13.13 9.58 6.87
N ALA A 12 14.16 9.42 6.04
CA ALA A 12 13.98 9.19 4.61
C ALA A 12 13.26 7.86 4.33
N ALA A 13 13.64 6.78 4.99
CA ALA A 13 13.04 5.45 4.81
C ALA A 13 11.55 5.44 5.17
N THR A 14 11.18 6.06 6.30
CA THR A 14 9.78 6.17 6.73
C THR A 14 8.96 7.03 5.79
N TRP A 15 9.53 8.14 5.29
CA TRP A 15 8.85 9.03 4.37
C TRP A 15 8.59 8.37 3.01
N VAL A 16 9.60 7.70 2.46
CA VAL A 16 9.48 6.93 1.21
C VAL A 16 8.45 5.81 1.37
N SER A 17 8.51 5.05 2.46
CA SER A 17 7.54 4.00 2.75
C SER A 17 6.11 4.54 2.82
N ALA A 18 5.90 5.63 3.55
CA ALA A 18 4.59 6.26 3.67
C ALA A 18 4.05 6.72 2.31
N ILE A 19 4.85 7.38 1.48
CA ILE A 19 4.46 7.81 0.14
C ILE A 19 4.01 6.61 -0.70
N ILE A 20 4.80 5.53 -0.69
CA ILE A 20 4.47 4.32 -1.47
C ILE A 20 3.15 3.72 -1.01
N VAL A 21 2.94 3.52 0.29
CA VAL A 21 1.71 2.92 0.82
C VAL A 21 0.49 3.79 0.55
N ILE A 22 0.60 5.11 0.78
CA ILE A 22 -0.51 6.05 0.58
C ILE A 22 -0.89 6.12 -0.91
N THR A 23 0.09 6.14 -1.81
CA THR A 23 -0.17 6.20 -3.26
C THR A 23 -0.81 4.91 -3.77
N LEU A 24 -0.28 3.74 -3.39
CA LEU A 24 -0.87 2.43 -3.73
C LEU A 24 -2.33 2.32 -3.27
N PHE A 25 -2.60 2.68 -2.00
CA PHE A 25 -3.94 2.64 -1.44
C PHE A 25 -4.88 3.62 -2.15
N SER A 26 -4.42 4.86 -2.36
CA SER A 26 -5.21 5.89 -3.06
C SER A 26 -5.56 5.48 -4.49
N VAL A 27 -4.61 4.85 -5.20
CA VAL A 27 -4.82 4.33 -6.56
C VAL A 27 -5.82 3.18 -6.56
N ALA A 28 -5.72 2.24 -5.61
CA ALA A 28 -6.69 1.15 -5.47
C ALA A 28 -8.12 1.66 -5.24
N VAL A 29 -8.29 2.64 -4.34
CA VAL A 29 -9.59 3.27 -4.06
C VAL A 29 -10.12 4.02 -5.29
N ARG A 30 -9.26 4.76 -5.99
CA ARG A 30 -9.65 5.46 -7.23
C ARG A 30 -10.17 4.47 -8.28
N MET A 31 -9.45 3.37 -8.52
CA MET A 31 -9.89 2.36 -9.49
C MET A 31 -11.23 1.73 -9.09
N ARG A 32 -11.43 1.43 -7.80
CA ARG A 32 -12.70 0.91 -7.29
C ARG A 32 -13.86 1.89 -7.52
N ALA A 33 -13.64 3.19 -7.27
CA ALA A 33 -14.64 4.23 -7.55
C ALA A 33 -15.01 4.25 -9.05
N THR A 34 -14.00 4.28 -9.95
CA THR A 34 -14.26 4.25 -11.40
C THR A 34 -14.95 2.98 -11.89
N HIS A 35 -14.75 1.85 -11.20
CA HIS A 35 -15.46 0.61 -11.51
C HIS A 35 -16.93 0.70 -11.10
N LEU A 36 -17.23 1.27 -9.93
CA LEU A 36 -18.60 1.46 -9.46
C LEU A 36 -19.39 2.39 -10.38
N ASP A 37 -18.78 3.50 -10.81
CA ASP A 37 -19.39 4.43 -11.76
C ASP A 37 -19.72 3.73 -13.10
N ARG A 38 -18.83 2.87 -13.60
CA ARG A 38 -19.06 2.11 -14.85
C ARG A 38 -20.14 1.04 -14.74
N VAL A 39 -20.28 0.43 -13.57
CA VAL A 39 -21.36 -0.54 -13.30
C VAL A 39 -22.72 0.17 -13.28
N ASP A 40 -22.80 1.38 -12.71
CA ASP A 40 -24.01 2.22 -12.71
C ASP A 40 -24.42 2.62 -14.14
N GLU A 41 -23.44 2.93 -14.99
CA GLU A 41 -23.64 3.18 -16.43
C GLU A 41 -23.99 1.92 -17.26
N GLY A 42 -24.17 0.75 -16.63
CA GLY A 42 -24.49 -0.52 -17.30
C GLY A 42 -23.34 -1.13 -18.11
N ARG A 43 -22.12 -0.61 -17.97
CA ARG A 43 -20.92 -1.02 -18.72
C ARG A 43 -20.02 -1.87 -17.84
N SER A 44 -20.38 -3.15 -17.72
CA SER A 44 -19.57 -4.14 -17.02
C SER A 44 -18.29 -4.46 -17.80
N ASN A 45 -17.13 -4.11 -17.24
CA ASN A 45 -15.84 -4.58 -17.72
C ASN A 45 -15.24 -5.53 -16.67
N ALA A 46 -15.14 -6.81 -17.02
CA ALA A 46 -14.65 -7.86 -16.12
C ALA A 46 -13.16 -7.72 -15.72
N GLY A 47 -12.37 -6.87 -16.39
CA GLY A 47 -10.94 -6.66 -16.09
C GLY A 47 -10.68 -5.66 -14.96
N LEU A 48 -11.57 -4.69 -14.75
CA LEU A 48 -11.44 -3.69 -13.68
C LEU A 48 -11.50 -4.27 -12.25
N PRO A 49 -12.40 -5.24 -11.95
CA PRO A 49 -12.42 -5.95 -10.66
C PRO A 49 -11.07 -6.52 -10.26
N VAL A 50 -10.43 -7.24 -11.20
CA VAL A 50 -9.16 -7.90 -10.96
C VAL A 50 -8.05 -6.86 -10.74
N ALA A 51 -8.05 -5.77 -11.51
CA ALA A 51 -7.05 -4.73 -11.41
C ALA A 51 -7.04 -4.02 -10.04
N TYR A 52 -8.20 -3.60 -9.51
CA TYR A 52 -8.17 -2.94 -8.19
C TYR A 52 -7.91 -3.94 -7.06
N TRP A 53 -8.38 -5.18 -7.18
CA TRP A 53 -8.19 -6.19 -6.12
C TRP A 53 -6.73 -6.62 -6.03
N THR A 54 -6.02 -6.75 -7.15
CA THR A 54 -4.58 -7.03 -7.19
C THR A 54 -3.77 -5.90 -6.53
N VAL A 55 -4.04 -4.63 -6.87
CA VAL A 55 -3.35 -3.49 -6.25
C VAL A 55 -3.66 -3.38 -4.75
N PHE A 56 -4.91 -3.63 -4.34
CA PHE A 56 -5.29 -3.66 -2.93
C PHE A 56 -4.57 -4.79 -2.18
N GLY A 57 -4.50 -5.98 -2.79
CA GLY A 57 -3.80 -7.14 -2.25
C GLY A 57 -2.30 -6.90 -2.09
N ILE A 58 -1.65 -6.30 -3.10
CA ILE A 58 -0.22 -5.93 -3.04
C ILE A 58 0.02 -4.92 -1.91
N CYS A 59 -0.80 -3.88 -1.82
CA CYS A 59 -0.71 -2.89 -0.74
C CYS A 59 -0.85 -3.55 0.65
N GLY A 60 -1.84 -4.42 0.82
CA GLY A 60 -2.03 -5.17 2.05
C GLY A 60 -0.85 -6.06 2.40
N ALA A 61 -0.30 -6.79 1.42
CA ALA A 61 0.87 -7.65 1.61
C ALA A 61 2.11 -6.87 2.03
N VAL A 62 2.37 -5.70 1.42
CA VAL A 62 3.49 -4.82 1.79
C VAL A 62 3.34 -4.32 3.24
N VAL A 63 2.13 -3.91 3.65
CA VAL A 63 1.88 -3.47 5.02
C VAL A 63 2.04 -4.61 6.01
N LEU A 64 1.49 -5.79 5.70
CA LEU A 64 1.63 -6.98 6.55
C LEU A 64 3.08 -7.42 6.69
N LEU A 65 3.88 -7.34 5.63
CA LEU A 65 5.31 -7.59 5.69
C LEU A 65 6.01 -6.58 6.60
N GLY A 66 5.65 -5.29 6.52
CA GLY A 66 6.17 -4.26 7.41
C GLY A 66 5.84 -4.55 8.88
N VAL A 67 4.58 -4.87 9.19
CA VAL A 67 4.14 -5.24 10.55
C VAL A 67 4.86 -6.49 11.04
N TYR A 68 4.97 -7.50 10.17
CA TYR A 68 5.69 -8.74 10.46
C TYR A 68 7.12 -8.46 10.87
N LEU A 69 7.84 -7.53 10.22
CA LEU A 69 9.23 -7.19 10.54
C LEU A 69 9.40 -6.25 11.74
N ILE A 70 8.36 -5.51 12.13
CA ILE A 70 8.40 -4.58 13.28
C ILE A 70 8.10 -5.31 14.60
N VAL A 71 7.23 -6.33 14.57
CA VAL A 71 6.75 -7.01 15.78
C VAL A 71 7.57 -8.29 16.05
N PRO A 72 8.46 -8.31 17.06
CA PRO A 72 9.39 -9.43 17.30
C PRO A 72 8.70 -10.78 17.49
N ALA A 73 7.55 -10.77 18.18
CA ALA A 73 6.73 -11.95 18.43
C ALA A 73 6.20 -12.62 17.15
N LEU A 74 6.14 -11.91 16.02
CA LEU A 74 5.68 -12.47 14.73
C LEU A 74 6.83 -13.06 13.92
N HIS A 75 8.03 -12.47 13.98
CA HIS A 75 9.16 -12.81 13.11
C HIS A 75 10.33 -13.52 13.78
N GLY A 76 10.18 -13.92 15.04
CA GLY A 76 11.11 -14.82 15.72
C GLY A 76 12.41 -14.17 16.19
N ALA A 77 12.33 -12.93 16.68
CA ALA A 77 13.41 -12.27 17.42
C ALA A 77 13.05 -12.10 18.90
#